data_AF-A0A9Q9IDD5-F1
#
_entry.id   AF-A0A9Q9IDD5-F1
#
_cell.length_a   1.000
_cell.length_b   1.000
_cell.length_c   1.000
_cell.angle_alpha   90.00
_cell.angle_beta   90.00
_cell.angle_gamma   90.00
#
_symmetry.space_group_name_H-M   'P 1'
#
loop_
_entity.id
_entity.type
_entity.pdbx_description
1 polymer ?
#
loop_
_entity_poly.entity_id
_entity_poly.type
_entity_poly.pdbx_seq_one_letter_code
_entity_poly.pdbx_strand_id
1 'polypeptide(L)' 'MQSVGFVRVFHPEEGWGVIDSSEVPGGCWVHFSAIQMDGYRALHQGQRVVFEAEPADQDGYAYRAVHVQVEPATRAAKAK' A
#
# COMPACT_ATOMS: atom_id res chain seq x y z
N MET A 1 -6.92 -10.93 -2.34
CA MET A 1 -7.81 -10.63 -1.19
C MET A 1 -7.62 -9.18 -0.81
N GLN A 2 -8.68 -8.45 -0.48
CA GLN A 2 -8.58 -7.03 -0.09
C GLN A 2 -8.33 -6.92 1.42
N SER A 3 -7.30 -6.17 1.77
CA SER A 3 -6.77 -6.02 3.13
C SER A 3 -6.43 -4.56 3.40
N VAL A 4 -6.35 -4.18 4.68
CA VAL A 4 -5.96 -2.82 5.08
C VAL A 4 -4.60 -2.85 5.75
N GLY A 5 -3.76 -1.88 5.43
CA GLY A 5 -2.40 -1.80 5.96
C GLY A 5 -1.86 -0.38 6.04
N PHE A 6 -0.62 -0.31 6.48
CA PHE A 6 0.16 0.93 6.57
C PHE A 6 1.43 0.79 5.75
N VAL A 7 1.77 1.84 5.02
CA VAL A 7 2.98 1.87 4.20
C VAL A 7 4.19 1.92 5.14
N ARG A 8 5.00 0.87 5.16
CA ARG A 8 6.24 0.81 5.92
C ARG A 8 7.31 1.71 5.28
N VAL A 9 7.47 1.57 3.98
CA VAL A 9 8.44 2.32 3.18
C VAL A 9 7.94 2.39 1.73
N PHE A 10 8.25 3.48 1.04
CA PHE A 10 8.02 3.61 -0.39
C PHE A 10 9.16 4.42 -0.99
N HIS A 11 9.78 3.89 -2.04
CA HIS A 11 10.88 4.49 -2.78
C HIS A 11 10.32 5.01 -4.11
N PRO A 12 9.86 6.28 -4.18
CA PRO A 12 9.22 6.82 -5.39
C PRO A 12 10.17 6.90 -6.59
N GLU A 13 11.49 6.98 -6.34
CA GLU A 13 12.52 6.98 -7.38
C GLU A 13 12.71 5.59 -8.01
N GLU A 14 12.57 4.53 -7.22
CA GLU A 14 12.69 3.15 -7.67
C GLU A 14 11.34 2.53 -8.04
N GLY A 15 10.24 3.16 -7.63
CA GLY A 15 8.88 2.76 -7.99
C GLY A 15 8.31 1.60 -7.17
N TRP A 16 8.92 1.23 -6.04
CA TRP A 16 8.47 0.14 -5.19
C TRP A 16 8.39 0.52 -3.71
N GLY A 17 7.71 -0.29 -2.92
CA GLY A 17 7.63 -0.12 -1.47
C GLY A 17 7.11 -1.37 -0.77
N VAL A 18 6.81 -1.22 0.52
CA VAL A 18 6.33 -2.30 1.39
C VAL A 18 5.17 -1.80 2.24
N ILE A 19 4.11 -2.59 2.29
CA ILE A 19 2.92 -2.37 3.12
C ILE A 19 2.91 -3.41 4.24
N ASP A 20 2.73 -2.94 5.47
CA ASP A 20 2.46 -3.79 6.62
C ASP A 20 0.97 -3.97 6.84
N SER A 21 0.56 -5.23 7.04
CA SER A 21 -0.78 -5.57 7.50
C SER A 21 -0.73 -6.86 8.33
N SER A 22 -1.70 -7.03 9.22
CA SER A 22 -1.90 -8.28 9.96
C SER A 22 -2.23 -9.46 9.04
N GLU A 23 -2.73 -9.22 7.83
CA GLU A 23 -3.11 -10.26 6.86
C GLU A 23 -1.92 -10.77 6.03
N VAL A 24 -0.82 -10.00 5.96
CA VAL A 24 0.40 -10.33 5.22
C VAL A 24 1.62 -10.26 6.15
N PRO A 25 1.78 -11.24 7.05
CA PRO A 25 2.91 -11.25 7.98
C PRO A 25 4.24 -11.33 7.21
N GLY A 26 5.16 -10.40 7.51
CA GLY A 26 6.42 -10.24 6.78
C GLY A 26 6.44 -9.09 5.78
N GLY A 27 5.28 -8.46 5.54
CA GLY A 27 5.14 -7.32 4.63
C GLY A 27 4.71 -7.73 3.23
N CYS A 28 4.06 -6.80 2.55
CA CYS A 28 3.57 -6.96 1.18
C CYS A 28 4.31 -6.00 0.27
N TRP A 29 4.99 -6.55 -0.74
CA TRP A 29 5.70 -5.76 -1.73
C TRP A 29 4.70 -5.03 -2.64
N VAL A 30 4.93 -3.75 -2.94
CA VAL A 30 4.06 -2.94 -3.80
C VAL A 30 4.88 -2.25 -4.88
N HIS A 31 4.33 -2.20 -6.10
CA HIS A 31 4.88 -1.41 -7.21
C HIS A 31 3.98 -0.22 -7.52
N PHE A 32 4.54 0.86 -8.08
CA PHE A 32 3.77 2.04 -8.48
C PHE A 32 2.65 1.71 -9.47
N SER A 33 2.80 0.66 -10.28
CA SER A 33 1.78 0.23 -11.24
C SER A 33 0.50 -0.26 -10.57
N ALA A 34 0.58 -0.82 -9.36
CA ALA A 34 -0.56 -1.29 -8.60
C ALA A 34 -1.32 -0.15 -7.90
N ILE A 35 -0.71 1.05 -7.78
CA ILE A 35 -1.34 2.21 -7.13
C ILE A 35 -2.38 2.82 -8.05
N GLN A 36 -3.62 2.81 -7.58
CA GLN A 36 -4.79 3.40 -8.22
C GLN A 36 -4.96 4.83 -7.72
N MET A 37 -4.24 5.77 -8.32
CA MET A 37 -4.46 7.20 -8.14
C MET A 37 -4.25 7.96 -9.44
N ASP A 38 -4.92 9.11 -9.55
CA ASP A 38 -4.71 10.05 -10.65
C ASP A 38 -3.42 10.85 -10.42
N GLY A 39 -2.58 10.94 -11.45
CA GLY A 39 -1.32 11.70 -11.40
C GLY A 39 -0.13 10.89 -10.86
N TYR A 40 0.65 11.48 -9.96
CA TYR A 40 1.91 10.89 -9.46
C TYR A 40 1.64 9.79 -8.44
N ARG A 41 1.89 8.54 -8.84
CA ARG A 41 1.61 7.32 -8.08
C ARG A 41 2.65 7.08 -6.99
N ALA A 42 2.51 7.77 -5.87
CA ALA A 42 3.40 7.61 -4.73
C ALA A 42 2.66 7.42 -3.41
N LEU A 43 3.30 6.69 -2.50
CA LEU A 43 2.83 6.47 -1.15
C LEU A 43 3.79 7.12 -0.15
N HIS A 44 3.27 7.45 1.03
CA HIS A 44 4.06 8.00 2.12
C HIS A 44 4.16 6.99 3.27
N GLN A 45 5.31 6.94 3.94
CA GLN A 45 5.47 6.14 5.14
C GLN A 45 4.41 6.50 6.20
N GLY A 46 3.81 5.48 6.82
CA GLY A 46 2.74 5.62 7.81
C GLY A 46 1.36 5.89 7.20
N GLN A 47 1.26 6.02 5.88
CA GLN A 47 -0.02 6.23 5.21
C GLN A 47 -0.88 4.97 5.27
N ARG A 48 -2.16 5.15 5.62
CA ARG A 48 -3.16 4.08 5.60
C ARG A 48 -3.59 3.81 4.17
N VAL A 49 -3.53 2.54 3.76
CA VAL A 49 -3.89 2.10 2.42
C VAL A 49 -4.76 0.86 2.48
N VAL A 50 -5.69 0.76 1.54
CA VAL A 50 -6.43 -0.45 1.25
C VAL A 50 -5.79 -1.09 0.04
N PHE A 51 -5.43 -2.36 0.12
CA PHE A 51 -4.71 -3.04 -0.95
C PHE A 51 -5.22 -4.46 -1.15
N GLU A 52 -5.06 -4.96 -2.37
CA GLU A 52 -5.26 -6.36 -2.67
C GLU A 52 -3.92 -7.05 -2.75
N ALA A 53 -3.72 -8.04 -1.87
CA ALA A 53 -2.55 -8.90 -1.90
C ALA A 53 -2.86 -10.24 -2.59
N GLU A 54 -1.85 -10.74 -3.29
CA GLU A 54 -1.79 -12.12 -3.76
C GLU A 54 -0.46 -12.77 -3.33
N PRO A 55 -0.43 -14.10 -3.12
CA PRO A 55 0.80 -14.83 -2.88
C PRO A 55 1.75 -14.70 -4.07
N ALA A 56 2.99 -14.31 -3.79
CA ALA A 56 4.06 -14.19 -4.79
C ALA A 56 5.41 -14.46 -4.11
N ASP A 57 6.45 -14.72 -4.90
CA ASP A 57 7.83 -14.70 -4.42
C ASP A 57 8.52 -13.52 -5.11
N GLN A 58 8.45 -12.34 -4.48
CA GLN A 58 8.93 -11.09 -5.05
C GLN A 58 9.90 -10.42 -4.08
N ASP A 59 11.18 -10.30 -4.48
CA ASP A 59 12.24 -9.67 -3.68
C ASP A 59 12.32 -10.16 -2.22
N GLY A 60 12.00 -11.43 -1.98
CA GLY A 60 11.97 -12.03 -0.65
C GLY A 60 10.68 -11.81 0.15
N TYR A 61 9.64 -11.21 -0.45
CA TYR A 61 8.31 -11.08 0.13
C TYR A 61 7.38 -12.17 -0.41
N ALA A 62 6.62 -12.79 0.49
CA ALA A 62 5.65 -13.84 0.18
C ALA A 62 4.34 -13.32 -0.45
N TYR A 63 4.16 -11.99 -0.47
CA TYR A 63 2.96 -11.34 -0.97
C TYR A 63 3.32 -10.10 -1.78
N ARG A 64 2.58 -9.88 -2.88
CA ARG A 64 2.63 -8.63 -3.64
C ARG A 64 1.26 -7.98 -3.73
N ALA A 65 1.25 -6.65 -3.74
CA ALA A 65 0.05 -5.85 -3.91
C ALA A 65 -0.23 -5.66 -5.40
N VAL A 66 -1.44 -6.03 -5.84
CA VAL A 66 -1.89 -5.90 -7.23
C VAL A 66 -2.81 -4.69 -7.44
N HIS A 67 -3.50 -4.27 -6.39
CA HIS A 67 -4.30 -3.05 -6.37
C HIS A 67 -4.07 -2.32 -5.06
N VAL A 68 -3.78 -1.03 -5.09
CA VAL A 68 -3.55 -0.20 -3.90
C VAL A 68 -4.32 1.10 -4.03
N GLN A 69 -5.13 1.40 -3.02
CA GLN A 69 -5.86 2.66 -2.89
C GLN A 69 -5.46 3.32 -1.58
N VAL A 70 -5.07 4.59 -1.68
CA VAL A 70 -4.83 5.41 -0.50
C VAL A 70 -6.18 5.68 0.16
N GLU A 71 -6.32 5.32 1.42
CA GLU A 71 -7.48 5.76 2.16
C GLU A 71 -7.27 7.25 2.49
N PRO A 72 -8.15 8.16 2.03
CA PRO A 72 -8.06 9.54 2.45
C PRO A 72 -8.22 9.52 3.97
N ALA A 73 -7.17 9.94 4.70
CA ALA A 73 -7.25 10.12 6.13
C ALA A 73 -8.44 11.03 6.37
N THR A 74 -9.56 10.45 6.83
CA THR A 74 -10.78 11.22 7.00
C THR A 74 -10.43 12.26 8.05
N ARG A 75 -10.26 13.51 7.62
CA ARG A 75 -10.21 14.62 8.54
C ARG A 75 -11.62 14.64 9.10
N ALA A 76 -11.79 14.16 10.32
CA ALA A 76 -12.99 14.33 11.09
C ALA A 76 -13.27 15.84 11.18
N ALA A 77 -14.07 16.32 10.23
CA ALA A 77 -14.70 17.63 10.25
C ALA A 77 -16.20 17.40 10.08
N LYS A 78 -16.77 16.64 11.02
CA LYS A 78 -18.14 16.95 11.48
C LYS A 78 -17.98 18.03 12.54
N ALA A 79 -18.52 19.23 12.28
CA ALA A 79 -19.58 19.80 13.10
C ALA A 79 -19.85 21.27 12.71
N LYS A 80 -21.08 21.46 12.21
CA LYS A 80 -22.01 22.60 12.36
C LYS A 80 -21.59 23.99 11.86
#